data_AF-A0A1Z5SH57-F1
#
_entry.id   AF-A0A1Z5SH57-F1
#
_cell.length_a   1.000
_cell.length_b   1.000
_cell.length_c   1.000
_cell.angle_alpha   90.00
_cell.angle_beta   90.00
_cell.angle_gamma   90.00
#
_symmetry.space_group_name_H-M   'P 1'
#
loop_
_entity.id
_entity.type
_entity.pdbx_description
1 polymer ?
#
loop_
_entity_poly.entity_id
_entity_poly.type
_entity_poly.pdbx_seq_one_letter_code
_entity_poly.pdbx_strand_id
1 'polypeptide(L)'
;MKHLSKHLLTLIAFLIPALSNAQNKTIHEFKLRNKSVITNDSIGYIRVIDVRIHKADIGYVYDYSTRKCKLVTESSLDTSLALFMNKHFISNANGSDTVLCIVRDLYADQRPTNNDAGTVYINIDFFRGKNNQYKLVFQADSLHILPYNLPKSLFITINEQISYLSNLALKDSLYSAALKIYSKDDAVSLPSIEKSTLPLYNITNHSKGIYFNYQQMTTLNPSIKDFKPEIWSRFIEKKIDIYQVMPDGELGDLINKDSIYALYDDGWWVYTFNAFYEAQLINNDYYIKVPIENIFKEEKDKAYMAYYMGGMFAGATASILNKTFCRLKINHKTGKLTIVKLVM
;
A
#
# COMPACT_ATOMS: atom_id res chain seq x y z
N MET A 1 -52.03 -15.95 -26.27
CA MET A 1 -50.86 -16.82 -26.00
C MET A 1 -49.66 -16.59 -26.94
N LYS A 2 -49.82 -16.37 -28.26
CA LYS A 2 -48.68 -16.21 -29.19
C LYS A 2 -47.82 -14.93 -29.00
N HIS A 3 -48.34 -13.89 -28.35
CA HIS A 3 -47.56 -12.67 -28.06
C HIS A 3 -46.73 -12.74 -26.77
N LEU A 4 -47.14 -13.57 -25.80
CA LEU A 4 -46.42 -13.73 -24.54
C LEU A 4 -45.08 -14.46 -24.74
N SER A 5 -45.00 -15.39 -25.71
CA SER A 5 -43.77 -16.14 -25.98
C SER A 5 -42.68 -15.30 -26.63
N LYS A 6 -43.02 -14.29 -27.43
CA LYS A 6 -42.03 -13.42 -28.11
C LYS A 6 -41.29 -12.53 -27.11
N HIS A 7 -42.02 -11.90 -26.17
CA HIS A 7 -41.41 -11.03 -25.16
C HIS A 7 -40.58 -11.81 -24.13
N LEU A 8 -40.99 -13.03 -23.79
CA LEU A 8 -40.20 -13.91 -22.92
C LEU A 8 -38.86 -14.29 -23.56
N LEU A 9 -38.85 -14.58 -24.87
CA LEU A 9 -37.61 -14.90 -25.60
C LEU A 9 -36.66 -13.69 -25.67
N THR A 10 -37.19 -12.47 -25.83
CA THR A 10 -36.37 -11.24 -25.86
C THR A 10 -35.75 -10.94 -24.49
N LEU A 11 -36.50 -11.19 -23.40
CA LEU A 11 -36.01 -11.02 -22.03
C LEU A 11 -34.88 -12.02 -21.71
N ILE A 12 -35.04 -13.29 -22.13
CA ILE A 12 -34.00 -14.33 -21.97
C ILE A 12 -32.75 -13.96 -22.77
N ALA A 13 -32.89 -13.46 -24.00
CA ALA A 13 -31.75 -13.03 -24.83
C ALA A 13 -30.99 -11.83 -24.23
N PHE A 14 -31.65 -10.96 -23.48
CA PHE A 14 -31.02 -9.84 -22.76
C PHE A 14 -30.35 -10.23 -21.43
N LEU A 15 -30.72 -11.37 -20.83
CA LEU A 15 -30.12 -11.87 -19.59
C LEU A 15 -28.83 -12.67 -19.83
N ILE A 16 -28.65 -13.28 -21.00
CA ILE A 16 -27.47 -14.08 -21.33
C ILE A 16 -26.15 -13.26 -21.32
N PRO A 17 -26.09 -12.01 -21.84
CA PRO A 17 -24.89 -11.17 -21.75
C PRO A 17 -24.50 -10.74 -20.33
N ALA A 18 -25.46 -10.67 -19.41
CA ALA A 18 -25.18 -10.32 -18.02
C ALA A 18 -24.53 -11.49 -17.25
N LEU A 19 -24.82 -12.74 -17.63
CA LEU A 19 -24.21 -13.94 -17.05
C LEU A 19 -22.82 -14.23 -17.62
N SER A 20 -22.52 -13.83 -18.86
CA SER A 20 -21.19 -14.03 -19.45
C SER A 20 -20.11 -13.08 -18.92
N ASN A 21 -20.48 -12.02 -18.19
CA ASN A 21 -19.51 -11.20 -17.43
C ASN A 21 -19.18 -11.77 -16.04
N ALA A 22 -19.82 -12.87 -15.62
CA ALA A 22 -19.37 -13.69 -14.49
C ALA A 22 -18.26 -14.67 -14.90
N GLN A 23 -17.54 -14.39 -16.00
CA GLN A 23 -16.36 -15.14 -16.43
C GLN A 23 -15.43 -15.39 -15.24
N ASN A 24 -15.30 -16.68 -14.91
CA ASN A 24 -14.46 -17.28 -13.89
C ASN A 24 -13.23 -16.43 -13.58
N LYS A 25 -13.27 -15.66 -12.48
CA LYS A 25 -12.04 -15.20 -11.85
C LYS A 25 -11.31 -16.45 -11.40
N THR A 26 -10.35 -16.90 -12.19
CA THR A 26 -9.52 -18.05 -11.83
C THR A 26 -8.82 -17.70 -10.53
N ILE A 27 -9.09 -18.46 -9.48
CA ILE A 27 -8.44 -18.30 -8.18
C ILE A 27 -7.18 -19.16 -8.22
N HIS A 28 -6.06 -18.60 -7.79
CA HIS A 28 -4.85 -19.35 -7.54
C HIS A 28 -4.62 -19.42 -6.02
N GLU A 29 -4.64 -20.64 -5.49
CA GLU A 29 -4.41 -20.86 -4.06
C GLU A 29 -2.91 -20.85 -3.77
N PHE A 30 -2.51 -19.96 -2.85
CA PHE A 30 -1.16 -19.88 -2.31
C PHE A 30 -1.08 -20.61 -0.98
N LYS A 31 -0.10 -21.51 -0.87
CA LYS A 31 0.22 -22.21 0.39
C LYS A 31 1.55 -21.73 0.94
N LEU A 32 1.53 -21.31 2.20
CA LEU A 32 2.73 -21.02 2.95
C LEU A 32 3.44 -22.34 3.32
N ARG A 33 4.75 -22.44 3.08
CA ARG A 33 5.55 -23.66 3.25
C ARG A 33 6.82 -23.40 4.04
N ASN A 34 7.04 -24.24 5.05
CA ASN A 34 8.15 -24.04 5.98
C ASN A 34 9.49 -24.54 5.41
N LYS A 35 10.56 -23.77 5.64
CA LYS A 35 11.94 -24.15 5.30
C LYS A 35 12.84 -24.48 6.50
N SER A 36 12.56 -23.97 7.70
CA SER A 36 13.41 -24.19 8.88
C SER A 36 12.62 -24.07 10.17
N VAL A 37 13.10 -24.69 11.25
CA VAL A 37 12.46 -24.59 12.58
C VAL A 37 13.34 -23.74 13.49
N ILE A 38 12.72 -22.86 14.28
CA ILE A 38 13.40 -22.07 15.32
C ILE A 38 12.80 -22.41 16.68
N THR A 39 13.67 -22.47 17.70
CA THR A 39 13.31 -22.62 19.10
C THR A 39 13.58 -21.30 19.84
N ASN A 40 12.66 -20.91 20.72
CA ASN A 40 12.83 -19.84 21.70
C ASN A 40 12.04 -20.22 22.94
N ASP A 41 12.71 -20.36 24.07
CA ASP A 41 12.11 -20.89 25.31
C ASP A 41 11.15 -19.92 26.01
N SER A 42 11.25 -18.64 25.71
CA SER A 42 10.44 -17.61 26.36
C SER A 42 9.06 -17.45 25.70
N ILE A 43 8.92 -17.87 24.45
CA ILE A 43 7.72 -17.63 23.65
C ILE A 43 6.81 -18.86 23.71
N GLY A 44 5.58 -18.65 24.17
CA GLY A 44 4.56 -19.70 24.24
C GLY A 44 3.85 -19.89 22.90
N TYR A 45 3.43 -18.81 22.23
CA TYR A 45 2.73 -18.90 20.94
C TYR A 45 2.80 -17.61 20.13
N ILE A 46 2.44 -17.72 18.84
CA ILE A 46 2.35 -16.61 17.89
C ILE A 46 0.89 -16.37 17.53
N ARG A 47 0.44 -15.12 17.67
CA ARG A 47 -0.88 -14.65 17.25
C ARG A 47 -0.74 -13.70 16.07
N VAL A 48 -1.52 -13.93 15.02
CA VAL A 48 -1.55 -13.06 13.84
C VAL A 48 -2.86 -12.26 13.84
N ILE A 49 -2.79 -10.98 13.48
CA ILE A 49 -3.94 -10.10 13.31
C ILE A 49 -3.82 -9.43 11.94
N ASP A 50 -4.72 -9.78 11.02
CA ASP A 50 -4.81 -9.13 9.71
C ASP A 50 -5.71 -7.89 9.81
N VAL A 51 -5.10 -6.70 9.67
CA VAL A 51 -5.79 -5.40 9.73
C VAL A 51 -5.95 -4.76 8.35
N ARG A 52 -5.62 -5.49 7.27
CA ARG A 52 -5.80 -5.00 5.90
C ARG A 52 -7.27 -4.69 5.62
N ILE A 53 -7.49 -3.68 4.79
CA ILE A 53 -8.83 -3.33 4.29
C ILE A 53 -9.39 -4.47 3.43
N HIS A 54 -8.55 -5.09 2.60
CA HIS A 54 -8.93 -6.15 1.67
C HIS A 54 -8.33 -7.51 2.07
N LYS A 55 -8.85 -8.12 3.15
CA LYS A 55 -8.29 -9.36 3.73
C LYS A 55 -8.30 -10.58 2.80
N ALA A 56 -9.25 -10.64 1.87
CA ALA A 56 -9.40 -11.78 0.95
C ALA A 56 -8.54 -11.68 -0.32
N ASP A 57 -7.77 -10.60 -0.49
CA ASP A 57 -6.91 -10.40 -1.66
C ASP A 57 -5.47 -10.28 -1.21
N ILE A 58 -4.59 -11.11 -1.77
CA ILE A 58 -3.13 -10.98 -1.61
C ILE A 58 -2.45 -10.67 -2.93
N GLY A 59 -3.22 -10.37 -3.98
CA GLY A 59 -2.76 -9.85 -5.26
C GLY A 59 -3.09 -10.75 -6.45
N TYR A 60 -2.23 -10.77 -7.47
CA TYR A 60 -2.53 -11.39 -8.76
C TYR A 60 -1.35 -12.16 -9.33
N VAL A 61 -1.62 -13.26 -10.01
CA VAL A 61 -0.62 -14.06 -10.73
C VAL A 61 -1.14 -14.39 -12.12
N TYR A 62 -0.26 -14.79 -13.03
CA TYR A 62 -0.65 -15.27 -14.35
C TYR A 62 -0.51 -16.80 -14.37
N ASP A 63 -1.56 -17.49 -14.79
CA ASP A 63 -1.44 -18.93 -15.05
C ASP A 63 -0.63 -19.20 -16.34
N TYR A 64 -0.34 -20.46 -16.61
CA TYR A 64 0.38 -20.89 -17.82
C TYR A 64 -0.30 -20.48 -19.13
N SER A 65 -1.60 -20.16 -19.09
CA SER A 65 -2.37 -19.67 -20.24
C SER A 65 -2.46 -18.14 -20.31
N THR A 66 -1.53 -17.44 -19.62
CA THR A 66 -1.47 -15.98 -19.49
C THR A 66 -2.76 -15.35 -18.99
N ARG A 67 -3.61 -16.13 -18.31
CA ARG A 67 -4.80 -15.59 -17.66
C ARG A 67 -4.43 -15.05 -16.30
N LYS A 68 -4.88 -13.84 -16.05
CA LYS A 68 -4.75 -13.20 -14.75
C LYS A 68 -5.66 -13.90 -13.73
N CYS A 69 -5.04 -14.44 -12.70
CA CYS A 69 -5.67 -15.13 -11.60
C CYS A 69 -5.57 -14.28 -10.33
N LYS A 70 -6.62 -14.31 -9.49
CA LYS A 70 -6.53 -13.71 -8.16
C LYS A 70 -5.75 -14.64 -7.24
N LEU A 71 -4.80 -14.10 -6.50
CA LEU A 71 -4.04 -14.83 -5.51
C LEU A 71 -4.78 -14.76 -4.16
N VAL A 72 -5.04 -15.93 -3.58
CA VAL A 72 -5.68 -16.07 -2.25
C VAL A 72 -4.98 -17.14 -1.43
N THR A 73 -5.15 -17.12 -0.12
CA THR A 73 -4.75 -18.21 0.77
C THR A 73 -5.89 -19.23 0.92
N GLU A 74 -5.56 -20.48 1.29
CA GLU A 74 -6.54 -21.56 1.50
C GLU A 74 -7.56 -21.24 2.61
N SER A 75 -7.10 -20.52 3.64
CA SER A 75 -7.92 -19.98 4.72
C SER A 75 -7.77 -18.46 4.77
N SER A 76 -8.33 -17.79 5.78
CA SER A 76 -8.00 -16.39 6.04
C SER A 76 -6.48 -16.22 6.24
N LEU A 77 -5.91 -15.11 5.77
CA LEU A 77 -4.46 -14.90 5.76
C LEU A 77 -3.86 -14.99 7.17
N ASP A 78 -4.53 -14.42 8.17
CA ASP A 78 -4.14 -14.51 9.58
C ASP A 78 -4.07 -15.97 10.08
N THR A 79 -5.04 -16.80 9.72
CA THR A 79 -5.03 -18.24 10.04
C THR A 79 -3.87 -18.94 9.34
N SER A 80 -3.67 -18.71 8.04
CA SER A 80 -2.59 -19.34 7.28
C SER A 80 -1.21 -18.93 7.80
N LEU A 81 -1.01 -17.65 8.11
CA LEU A 81 0.23 -17.14 8.70
C LEU A 81 0.44 -17.66 10.11
N ALA A 82 -0.60 -17.71 10.95
CA ALA A 82 -0.49 -18.24 12.30
C ALA A 82 -0.11 -19.72 12.27
N LEU A 83 -0.73 -20.53 11.40
CA LEU A 83 -0.38 -21.93 11.22
C LEU A 83 1.05 -22.09 10.69
N PHE A 84 1.44 -21.29 9.72
CA PHE A 84 2.80 -21.28 9.18
C PHE A 84 3.83 -20.96 10.27
N MET A 85 3.65 -19.85 10.99
CA MET A 85 4.56 -19.37 12.03
C MET A 85 4.62 -20.32 13.22
N ASN A 86 3.48 -20.85 13.70
CA ASN A 86 3.46 -21.82 14.80
C ASN A 86 3.99 -23.20 14.39
N LYS A 87 4.00 -23.56 13.09
CA LYS A 87 4.73 -24.75 12.61
C LYS A 87 6.23 -24.48 12.49
N HIS A 88 6.61 -23.24 12.22
CA HIS A 88 8.01 -22.79 12.17
C HIS A 88 8.65 -22.69 13.54
N PHE A 89 7.82 -22.53 14.56
CA PHE A 89 8.22 -22.30 15.93
C PHE A 89 7.84 -23.51 16.78
N ILE A 90 8.82 -24.17 17.41
CA ILE A 90 8.50 -25.14 18.46
C ILE A 90 8.14 -24.33 19.70
N SER A 91 6.84 -24.19 19.94
CA SER A 91 6.33 -23.57 21.16
C SER A 91 6.86 -24.30 22.38
N ASN A 92 7.56 -23.57 23.24
CA ASN A 92 7.84 -24.08 24.58
C ASN A 92 6.56 -23.92 25.40
N ALA A 93 5.99 -25.04 25.88
CA ALA A 93 4.77 -25.02 26.69
C ALA A 93 4.91 -24.19 27.98
N ASN A 94 6.15 -23.94 28.42
CA ASN A 94 6.48 -23.12 29.58
C ASN A 94 6.73 -21.63 29.23
N GLY A 95 6.78 -21.28 27.95
CA GLY A 95 6.98 -19.91 27.49
C GLY A 95 5.77 -19.04 27.82
N SER A 96 6.01 -17.90 28.50
CA SER A 96 4.93 -16.97 28.88
C SER A 96 4.64 -15.89 27.85
N ASP A 97 5.57 -15.63 26.94
CA ASP A 97 5.46 -14.52 26.00
C ASP A 97 4.60 -14.92 24.79
N THR A 98 3.87 -13.95 24.27
CA THR A 98 3.15 -14.02 23.01
C THR A 98 3.79 -13.08 22.01
N VAL A 99 4.03 -13.57 20.79
CA VAL A 99 4.36 -12.70 19.66
C VAL A 99 3.08 -12.31 18.93
N LEU A 100 2.80 -11.02 18.82
CA LEU A 100 1.76 -10.48 17.96
C LEU A 100 2.37 -10.10 16.61
N CYS A 101 1.85 -10.67 15.54
CA CYS A 101 2.16 -10.31 14.16
C CYS A 101 0.96 -9.53 13.60
N ILE A 102 1.13 -8.23 13.36
CA ILE A 102 0.09 -7.35 12.82
C ILE A 102 0.37 -7.15 11.33
N VAL A 103 -0.47 -7.74 10.48
CA VAL A 103 -0.34 -7.62 9.02
C VAL A 103 -1.03 -6.34 8.57
N ARG A 104 -0.24 -5.36 8.15
CA ARG A 104 -0.70 -4.05 7.67
C ARG A 104 -1.03 -4.08 6.20
N ASP A 105 -0.12 -4.64 5.41
CA ASP A 105 -0.27 -4.87 3.97
C ASP A 105 0.50 -6.13 3.57
N LEU A 106 -0.07 -6.88 2.65
CA LEU A 106 0.58 -8.00 1.97
C LEU A 106 -0.02 -8.05 0.58
N TYR A 107 0.83 -7.85 -0.43
CA TYR A 107 0.42 -7.84 -1.82
C TYR A 107 1.51 -8.46 -2.69
N ALA A 108 1.13 -9.37 -3.57
CA ALA A 108 2.02 -10.03 -4.48
C ALA A 108 1.46 -10.01 -5.90
N ASP A 109 2.32 -9.72 -6.85
CA ASP A 109 1.90 -9.50 -8.22
C ASP A 109 2.91 -10.03 -9.23
N GLN A 110 2.40 -10.59 -10.32
CA GLN A 110 3.20 -11.06 -11.44
C GLN A 110 2.79 -10.27 -12.68
N ARG A 111 3.76 -9.77 -13.46
CA ARG A 111 3.49 -8.98 -14.66
C ARG A 111 3.61 -9.82 -15.93
N PRO A 112 2.71 -9.67 -16.92
CA PRO A 112 2.74 -10.46 -18.15
C PRO A 112 3.63 -9.85 -19.25
N THR A 113 4.22 -8.68 -19.03
CA THR A 113 5.11 -8.04 -20.03
C THR A 113 6.42 -8.81 -20.16
N ASN A 114 7.03 -8.82 -21.35
CA ASN A 114 8.25 -9.52 -21.85
C ASN A 114 9.37 -9.96 -20.88
N ASN A 115 9.39 -9.50 -19.63
CA ASN A 115 10.34 -9.88 -18.58
C ASN A 115 9.70 -10.59 -17.37
N ASP A 116 8.42 -10.99 -17.41
CA ASP A 116 7.70 -11.75 -16.35
C ASP A 116 8.06 -11.34 -14.91
N ALA A 117 8.13 -10.04 -14.65
CA ALA A 117 8.66 -9.55 -13.38
C ALA A 117 7.63 -9.74 -12.26
N GLY A 118 8.06 -10.38 -11.17
CA GLY A 118 7.29 -10.55 -9.95
C GLY A 118 7.51 -9.41 -8.95
N THR A 119 6.59 -9.29 -8.01
CA THR A 119 6.52 -8.18 -7.06
C THR A 119 5.92 -8.68 -5.77
N VAL A 120 6.55 -8.39 -4.63
CA VAL A 120 6.00 -8.71 -3.31
C VAL A 120 6.20 -7.50 -2.40
N TYR A 121 5.09 -6.96 -1.88
CA TYR A 121 5.05 -5.95 -0.83
C TYR A 121 4.65 -6.59 0.49
N ILE A 122 5.42 -6.31 1.55
CA ILE A 122 5.16 -6.82 2.90
C ILE A 122 5.28 -5.66 3.89
N ASN A 123 4.18 -5.38 4.59
CA ASN A 123 4.16 -4.45 5.71
C ASN A 123 3.58 -5.16 6.94
N ILE A 124 4.44 -5.48 7.90
CA ILE A 124 4.10 -6.28 9.08
C ILE A 124 4.82 -5.72 10.30
N ASP A 125 4.09 -5.56 11.40
CA ASP A 125 4.64 -5.22 12.71
C ASP A 125 4.69 -6.47 13.59
N PHE A 126 5.80 -6.66 14.29
CA PHE A 126 5.96 -7.71 15.29
C PHE A 126 6.09 -7.11 16.68
N PHE A 127 5.21 -7.50 17.57
CA PHE A 127 5.29 -7.18 18.98
C PHE A 127 5.51 -8.45 19.79
N ARG A 128 6.14 -8.33 20.95
CA ARG A 128 6.30 -9.43 21.90
C ARG A 128 5.97 -8.96 23.30
N GLY A 129 5.35 -9.83 24.08
CA GLY A 129 5.07 -9.56 25.49
C GLY A 129 3.96 -10.46 26.04
N LYS A 130 3.40 -10.09 27.18
CA LYS A 130 2.41 -10.90 27.91
C LYS A 130 1.40 -10.02 28.62
N ASN A 131 0.26 -10.61 29.01
CA ASN A 131 -0.77 -9.92 29.80
C ASN A 131 -1.20 -8.56 29.20
N ASN A 132 -1.41 -8.52 27.89
CA ASN A 132 -1.75 -7.29 27.15
C ASN A 132 -0.71 -6.16 27.23
N GLN A 133 0.54 -6.47 27.55
CA GLN A 133 1.67 -5.54 27.53
C GLN A 133 2.68 -6.04 26.52
N TYR A 134 2.80 -5.33 25.41
CA TYR A 134 3.60 -5.71 24.27
C TYR A 134 4.61 -4.64 23.92
N LYS A 135 5.80 -5.04 23.49
CA LYS A 135 6.83 -4.16 22.97
C LYS A 135 6.96 -4.37 21.47
N LEU A 136 7.07 -3.30 20.69
CA LEU A 136 7.39 -3.41 19.26
C LEU A 136 8.83 -3.91 19.12
N VAL A 137 8.99 -5.11 18.56
CA VAL A 137 10.29 -5.78 18.40
C VAL A 137 10.88 -5.48 17.03
N PHE A 138 10.03 -5.52 16.01
CA PHE A 138 10.46 -5.38 14.63
C PHE A 138 9.32 -4.88 13.76
N GLN A 139 9.65 -4.12 12.72
CA GLN A 139 8.72 -3.68 11.70
C GLN A 139 9.36 -3.89 10.32
N ALA A 140 8.63 -4.55 9.42
CA ALA A 140 8.96 -4.62 8.00
C ALA A 140 8.04 -3.70 7.22
N ASP A 141 8.63 -2.92 6.33
CA ASP A 141 7.97 -2.22 5.23
C ASP A 141 8.87 -2.44 4.01
N SER A 142 8.71 -3.61 3.37
CA SER A 142 9.65 -4.11 2.37
C SER A 142 9.01 -4.36 1.01
N LEU A 143 9.81 -4.03 0.02
CA LEU A 143 9.53 -4.15 -1.40
C LEU A 143 10.51 -5.16 -2.00
N HIS A 144 10.01 -6.24 -2.60
CA HIS A 144 10.81 -7.21 -3.34
C HIS A 144 10.41 -7.22 -4.81
N ILE A 145 11.36 -6.87 -5.68
CA ILE A 145 11.21 -6.96 -7.14
C ILE A 145 11.96 -8.19 -7.61
N LEU A 146 11.26 -9.07 -8.32
CA LEU A 146 11.81 -10.33 -8.81
C LEU A 146 12.03 -10.24 -10.31
N PRO A 147 13.29 -10.25 -10.80
CA PRO A 147 13.56 -10.28 -12.23
C PRO A 147 13.15 -11.64 -12.80
N TYR A 148 12.44 -11.65 -13.94
CA TYR A 148 12.12 -12.84 -14.77
C TYR A 148 11.62 -14.06 -14.03
N ASN A 149 10.30 -14.21 -13.84
CA ASN A 149 9.83 -15.26 -12.96
C ASN A 149 8.43 -15.85 -13.24
N LEU A 150 8.42 -17.19 -13.37
CA LEU A 150 7.26 -18.06 -13.28
C LEU A 150 6.61 -17.93 -11.88
N PRO A 151 5.31 -18.25 -11.71
CA PRO A 151 4.60 -18.09 -10.42
C PRO A 151 5.31 -18.70 -9.19
N LYS A 152 6.12 -19.75 -9.40
CA LYS A 152 6.84 -20.47 -8.34
C LYS A 152 7.82 -19.60 -7.55
N SER A 153 8.56 -18.73 -8.20
CA SER A 153 9.58 -17.90 -7.53
C SER A 153 8.97 -16.77 -6.74
N LEU A 154 7.85 -16.19 -7.18
CA LEU A 154 7.03 -15.28 -6.37
C LEU A 154 6.65 -15.96 -5.05
N PHE A 155 6.13 -17.18 -5.11
CA PHE A 155 5.74 -17.96 -3.94
C PHE A 155 6.92 -18.33 -3.04
N ILE A 156 8.07 -18.66 -3.63
CA ILE A 156 9.30 -18.90 -2.87
C ILE A 156 9.72 -17.63 -2.13
N THR A 157 9.72 -16.47 -2.79
CA THR A 157 10.06 -15.19 -2.16
C THR A 157 9.12 -14.84 -1.04
N ILE A 158 7.80 -14.96 -1.21
CA ILE A 158 6.84 -14.71 -0.11
C ILE A 158 7.17 -15.59 1.09
N ASN A 159 7.38 -16.89 0.87
CA ASN A 159 7.72 -17.84 1.94
C ASN A 159 9.05 -17.51 2.62
N GLU A 160 10.08 -17.19 1.85
CA GLU A 160 11.41 -16.84 2.37
C GLU A 160 11.38 -15.55 3.18
N GLN A 161 10.69 -14.52 2.70
CA GLN A 161 10.58 -13.26 3.41
C GLN A 161 9.78 -13.44 4.70
N ILE A 162 8.61 -14.07 4.67
CA ILE A 162 7.84 -14.30 5.90
C ILE A 162 8.64 -15.17 6.88
N SER A 163 9.36 -16.20 6.40
CA SER A 163 10.27 -16.99 7.26
C SER A 163 11.34 -16.11 7.89
N TYR A 164 12.03 -15.31 7.09
CA TYR A 164 13.09 -14.40 7.55
C TYR A 164 12.58 -13.41 8.60
N LEU A 165 11.46 -12.75 8.32
CA LEU A 165 10.83 -11.79 9.22
C LEU A 165 10.38 -12.45 10.53
N SER A 166 9.78 -13.64 10.45
CA SER A 166 9.40 -14.43 11.62
C SER A 166 10.64 -14.76 12.46
N ASN A 167 11.72 -15.19 11.83
CA ASN A 167 12.97 -15.52 12.52
C ASN A 167 13.60 -14.32 13.22
N LEU A 168 13.52 -13.13 12.61
CA LEU A 168 13.96 -11.89 13.27
C LEU A 168 13.11 -11.58 14.50
N ALA A 169 11.78 -11.65 14.38
CA ALA A 169 10.87 -11.35 15.48
C ALA A 169 11.04 -12.25 16.71
N LEU A 170 11.61 -13.44 16.53
CA LEU A 170 11.87 -14.42 17.60
C LEU A 170 13.23 -14.22 18.29
N LYS A 171 14.07 -13.26 17.87
CA LYS A 171 15.38 -13.01 18.51
C LYS A 171 15.23 -12.19 19.80
N ASP A 172 15.77 -12.69 20.91
CA ASP A 172 15.71 -12.00 22.23
C ASP A 172 16.42 -10.64 22.24
N SER A 173 17.47 -10.47 21.43
CA SER A 173 18.23 -9.22 21.36
C SER A 173 17.38 -8.02 20.94
N LEU A 174 16.37 -8.23 20.10
CA LEU A 174 15.48 -7.17 19.64
C LEU A 174 14.43 -6.81 20.70
N TYR A 175 14.03 -7.77 21.54
CA TYR A 175 13.05 -7.54 22.60
C TYR A 175 13.60 -6.65 23.72
N SER A 176 14.86 -6.84 24.11
CA SER A 176 15.51 -6.07 25.17
C SER A 176 15.73 -4.59 24.81
N ALA A 177 15.83 -4.25 23.52
CA ALA A 177 16.04 -2.88 23.06
C ALA A 177 14.75 -2.02 23.08
N ALA A 178 13.57 -2.64 23.17
CA ALA A 178 12.31 -1.94 23.06
C ALA A 178 11.87 -1.31 24.40
N LEU A 179 11.65 0.01 24.38
CA LEU A 179 11.34 0.80 25.58
C LEU A 179 9.84 1.05 25.77
N LYS A 180 9.07 1.22 24.68
CA LYS A 180 7.65 1.56 24.76
C LYS A 180 6.78 0.32 24.84
N ILE A 181 5.80 0.36 25.74
CA ILE A 181 4.80 -0.69 25.95
C ILE A 181 3.50 -0.27 25.25
N TYR A 182 2.86 -1.24 24.62
CA TYR A 182 1.62 -1.15 23.85
C TYR A 182 0.64 -2.20 24.35
N SER A 183 -0.64 -1.86 24.42
CA SER A 183 -1.69 -2.89 24.46
C SER A 183 -1.86 -3.55 23.09
N LYS A 184 -2.64 -4.64 23.02
CA LYS A 184 -3.03 -5.24 21.74
C LYS A 184 -3.81 -4.24 20.86
N ASP A 185 -4.67 -3.43 21.47
CA ASP A 185 -5.48 -2.45 20.73
C ASP A 185 -4.62 -1.27 20.26
N ASP A 186 -3.61 -0.87 21.05
CA ASP A 186 -2.59 0.09 20.61
C ASP A 186 -1.74 -0.49 19.47
N ALA A 187 -1.36 -1.76 19.56
CA ALA A 187 -0.63 -2.44 18.50
C ALA A 187 -1.44 -2.43 17.20
N VAL A 188 -2.74 -2.72 17.25
CA VAL A 188 -3.65 -2.60 16.08
C VAL A 188 -3.78 -1.14 15.61
N SER A 189 -3.81 -0.18 16.52
CA SER A 189 -4.03 1.23 16.21
C SER A 189 -2.75 2.05 16.02
N LEU A 190 -1.58 1.39 15.98
CA LEU A 190 -0.28 2.05 16.00
C LEU A 190 -0.13 3.16 14.94
N PRO A 191 -0.54 2.98 13.66
CA PRO A 191 -0.47 4.06 12.67
C PRO A 191 -1.28 5.30 13.06
N SER A 192 -2.46 5.11 13.67
CA SER A 192 -3.28 6.23 14.15
C SER A 192 -2.64 6.93 15.35
N ILE A 193 -2.05 6.17 16.27
CA ILE A 193 -1.29 6.71 17.41
C ILE A 193 -0.10 7.53 16.90
N GLU A 194 0.68 7.00 15.96
CA GLU A 194 1.82 7.70 15.39
C GLU A 194 1.40 8.99 14.70
N LYS A 195 0.35 8.96 13.86
CA LYS A 195 -0.18 10.16 13.20
C LYS A 195 -0.69 11.20 14.19
N SER A 196 -1.30 10.78 15.30
CA SER A 196 -1.77 11.73 16.32
C SER A 196 -0.64 12.56 16.95
N THR A 197 0.62 12.13 16.80
CA THR A 197 1.80 12.88 17.24
C THR A 197 2.34 13.86 16.18
N LEU A 198 1.84 13.81 14.95
CA LEU A 198 2.29 14.64 13.84
C LEU A 198 1.35 15.84 13.65
N PRO A 199 1.85 17.09 13.71
CA PRO A 199 1.07 18.30 13.48
C PRO A 199 0.18 18.23 12.23
N LEU A 200 0.71 17.71 11.12
CA LEU A 200 -0.01 17.52 9.86
C LEU A 200 -1.36 16.78 9.97
N TYR A 201 -1.51 15.88 10.93
CA TYR A 201 -2.72 15.05 11.10
C TYR A 201 -3.61 15.50 12.26
N ASN A 202 -3.10 16.27 13.21
CA ASN A 202 -3.80 16.58 14.45
C ASN A 202 -4.19 18.05 14.63
N ILE A 203 -3.74 18.96 13.75
CA ILE A 203 -4.17 20.36 13.76
C ILE A 203 -5.09 20.71 12.60
N THR A 204 -5.98 21.67 12.82
CA THR A 204 -6.94 22.15 11.81
C THR A 204 -6.38 23.27 10.94
N ASN A 205 -5.47 24.08 11.48
CA ASN A 205 -4.98 25.29 10.82
C ASN A 205 -3.55 25.05 10.33
N HIS A 206 -3.39 24.75 9.05
CA HIS A 206 -2.06 24.55 8.46
C HIS A 206 -1.45 25.88 8.04
N SER A 207 -0.13 26.01 8.21
CA SER A 207 0.62 27.18 7.77
C SER A 207 0.62 27.25 6.24
N LYS A 208 0.17 28.35 5.64
CA LYS A 208 0.40 28.62 4.22
C LYS A 208 1.91 28.58 3.94
N GLY A 209 2.31 27.85 2.90
CA GLY A 209 3.70 27.81 2.48
C GLY A 209 4.10 26.65 1.58
N ILE A 210 5.34 26.70 1.10
CA ILE A 210 6.01 25.67 0.32
C ILE A 210 6.90 24.84 1.23
N TYR A 211 6.81 23.53 1.07
CA TYR A 211 7.52 22.50 1.82
C TYR A 211 8.41 21.73 0.84
N PHE A 212 9.73 21.83 0.99
CA PHE A 212 10.71 21.16 0.13
C PHE A 212 10.89 19.68 0.48
N ASN A 213 10.44 19.25 1.66
CA ASN A 213 10.50 17.85 2.06
C ASN A 213 9.36 17.44 3.01
N TYR A 214 9.20 16.14 3.17
CA TYR A 214 8.16 15.55 4.01
C TYR A 214 8.27 15.92 5.50
N GLN A 215 9.49 16.13 6.02
CA GLN A 215 9.69 16.53 7.40
C GLN A 215 9.12 17.94 7.66
N GLN A 216 9.34 18.87 6.73
CA GLN A 216 8.75 20.21 6.81
C GLN A 216 7.21 20.14 6.77
N MET A 217 6.65 19.30 5.88
CA MET A 217 5.21 19.11 5.78
C MET A 217 4.62 18.54 7.08
N THR A 218 5.23 17.51 7.66
CA THR A 218 4.74 16.87 8.90
C THR A 218 4.81 17.78 10.12
N THR A 219 5.83 18.64 10.18
CA THR A 219 6.02 19.63 11.26
C THR A 219 5.34 20.97 11.00
N LEU A 220 4.74 21.15 9.82
CA LEU A 220 4.06 22.37 9.38
C LEU A 220 4.96 23.62 9.43
N ASN A 221 6.24 23.42 9.12
CA ASN A 221 7.27 24.46 9.05
C ASN A 221 7.69 24.71 7.59
N PRO A 222 6.94 25.54 6.82
CA PRO A 222 7.26 25.80 5.43
C PRO A 222 8.54 26.62 5.27
N SER A 223 9.26 26.39 4.18
CA SER A 223 10.46 27.16 3.81
C SER A 223 10.14 28.52 3.21
N ILE A 224 9.05 28.63 2.47
CA ILE A 224 8.61 29.87 1.82
C ILE A 224 7.16 30.09 2.19
N LYS A 225 6.82 31.25 2.75
CA LYS A 225 5.45 31.60 3.16
C LYS A 225 4.77 32.51 2.13
N ASP A 226 5.54 33.41 1.53
CA ASP A 226 5.07 34.39 0.57
C ASP A 226 5.27 33.86 -0.86
N PHE A 227 4.21 33.27 -1.41
CA PHE A 227 4.18 32.74 -2.76
C PHE A 227 2.79 32.91 -3.38
N LYS A 228 2.73 32.89 -4.71
CA LYS A 228 1.49 32.92 -5.47
C LYS A 228 1.47 31.78 -6.49
N PRO A 229 0.56 30.79 -6.34
CA PRO A 229 0.37 29.76 -7.34
C PRO A 229 -0.49 30.29 -8.50
N GLU A 230 -0.03 30.09 -9.73
CA GLU A 230 -0.81 30.27 -10.95
C GLU A 230 -1.24 28.90 -11.47
N ILE A 231 -2.54 28.62 -11.33
CA ILE A 231 -3.12 27.34 -11.73
C ILE A 231 -3.58 27.45 -13.19
N TRP A 232 -2.83 26.80 -14.08
CA TRP A 232 -3.21 26.61 -15.47
C TRP A 232 -3.98 25.30 -15.61
N SER A 233 -5.29 25.41 -15.82
CA SER A 233 -6.08 24.24 -16.21
C SER A 233 -5.99 24.05 -17.73
N ARG A 234 -5.33 22.98 -18.16
CA ARG A 234 -5.62 22.36 -19.46
C ARG A 234 -6.16 20.96 -19.16
N PHE A 235 -7.49 20.84 -19.08
CA PHE A 235 -8.21 19.60 -18.80
C PHE A 235 -8.02 19.08 -17.35
N ILE A 236 -7.84 17.76 -17.18
CA ILE A 236 -7.78 17.03 -15.90
C ILE A 236 -6.49 17.36 -15.11
N GLU A 237 -5.45 17.84 -15.79
CA GLU A 237 -4.16 18.18 -15.19
C GLU A 237 -4.12 19.67 -14.81
N LYS A 238 -3.91 19.95 -13.53
CA LYS A 238 -3.59 21.30 -13.07
C LYS A 238 -2.07 21.45 -13.13
N LYS A 239 -1.59 22.27 -14.07
CA LYS A 239 -0.21 22.76 -14.01
C LYS A 239 -0.21 23.95 -13.07
N ILE A 240 0.66 23.91 -12.07
CA ILE A 240 0.81 24.98 -11.10
C ILE A 240 2.20 25.56 -11.30
N ASP A 241 2.27 26.80 -11.77
CA ASP A 241 3.48 27.60 -11.71
C ASP A 241 3.45 28.37 -10.39
N ILE A 242 4.61 28.52 -9.75
CA ILE A 242 4.68 29.05 -8.40
C ILE A 242 5.70 30.17 -8.40
N TYR A 243 5.26 31.37 -8.07
CA TYR A 243 6.09 32.56 -8.04
C TYR A 243 6.34 32.98 -6.60
N GLN A 244 7.55 33.45 -6.33
CA GLN A 244 7.83 34.18 -5.08
C GLN A 244 7.06 35.51 -5.09
N VAL A 245 6.54 35.95 -3.94
CA VAL A 245 5.92 37.28 -3.81
C VAL A 245 6.93 38.22 -3.17
N MET A 246 7.20 39.34 -3.83
CA MET A 246 8.11 40.38 -3.32
C MET A 246 7.41 41.25 -2.25
N PRO A 247 8.16 42.01 -1.42
CA PRO A 247 7.56 42.82 -0.35
C PRO A 247 6.53 43.87 -0.81
N ASP A 248 6.61 44.32 -2.06
CA ASP A 248 5.68 45.23 -2.71
C ASP A 248 4.42 44.53 -3.27
N GLY A 249 4.36 43.20 -3.19
CA GLY A 249 3.27 42.37 -3.70
C GLY A 249 3.42 41.96 -5.17
N GLU A 250 4.50 42.37 -5.85
CA GLU A 250 4.77 41.95 -7.22
C GLU A 250 5.26 40.50 -7.30
N LEU A 251 5.07 39.90 -8.49
CA LEU A 251 5.57 38.56 -8.78
C LEU A 251 7.09 38.61 -8.97
N GLY A 252 7.81 37.87 -8.14
CA GLY A 252 9.24 37.62 -8.29
C GLY A 252 9.52 36.38 -9.13
N ASP A 253 10.63 35.71 -8.82
CA ASP A 253 11.11 34.57 -9.60
C ASP A 253 10.18 33.35 -9.54
N LEU A 254 10.15 32.61 -10.66
CA LEU A 254 9.52 31.29 -10.73
C LEU A 254 10.31 30.30 -9.87
N ILE A 255 9.64 29.70 -8.90
CA ILE A 255 10.21 28.69 -8.01
C ILE A 255 10.29 27.36 -8.75
N ASN A 256 11.47 26.72 -8.71
CA ASN A 256 11.66 25.41 -9.32
C ASN A 256 10.82 24.33 -8.62
N LYS A 257 9.71 23.94 -9.24
CA LYS A 257 8.78 22.91 -8.75
C LYS A 257 9.42 21.56 -8.47
N ASP A 258 10.51 21.18 -9.15
CA ASP A 258 11.17 19.89 -8.95
C ASP A 258 11.86 19.75 -7.58
N SER A 259 12.06 20.89 -6.91
CA SER A 259 12.57 20.93 -5.53
C SER A 259 11.46 20.85 -4.47
N ILE A 260 10.19 21.04 -4.87
CA ILE A 260 9.06 21.13 -3.96
C ILE A 260 8.54 19.72 -3.68
N TYR A 261 8.27 19.42 -2.41
CA TYR A 261 7.57 18.19 -2.03
C TYR A 261 6.07 18.44 -1.92
N ALA A 262 5.68 19.51 -1.21
CA ALA A 262 4.28 19.90 -1.05
C ALA A 262 4.14 21.43 -0.92
N LEU A 263 2.93 21.93 -1.10
CA LEU A 263 2.54 23.28 -0.71
C LEU A 263 1.16 23.25 -0.06
N TYR A 264 0.90 24.25 0.79
CA TYR A 264 -0.41 24.49 1.37
C TYR A 264 -0.88 25.90 1.00
N ASP A 265 -2.00 25.98 0.27
CA ASP A 265 -2.72 27.21 -0.07
C ASP A 265 -4.22 26.86 -0.12
N ASP A 266 -4.92 27.08 0.99
CA ASP A 266 -6.31 26.65 1.24
C ASP A 266 -6.57 25.14 0.99
N GLY A 267 -5.50 24.35 0.94
CA GLY A 267 -5.52 22.92 0.63
C GLY A 267 -4.11 22.38 0.41
N TRP A 268 -3.95 21.09 0.64
CA TRP A 268 -2.67 20.41 0.43
C TRP A 268 -2.48 20.02 -1.03
N TRP A 269 -1.31 20.33 -1.57
CA TRP A 269 -0.89 19.91 -2.90
C TRP A 269 0.47 19.24 -2.81
N VAL A 270 0.59 18.03 -3.36
CA VAL A 270 1.83 17.24 -3.34
C VAL A 270 2.40 17.18 -4.75
N TYR A 271 3.68 17.49 -4.88
CA TYR A 271 4.40 17.37 -6.14
C TYR A 271 4.88 15.93 -6.35
N THR A 272 4.46 15.33 -7.45
CA THR A 272 4.89 13.99 -7.87
C THR A 272 4.59 13.82 -9.36
N PHE A 273 5.28 12.95 -10.09
CA PHE A 273 4.98 12.71 -11.51
C PHE A 273 4.95 14.01 -12.34
N ASN A 274 5.89 14.91 -12.08
CA ASN A 274 6.03 16.25 -12.67
C ASN A 274 4.83 17.21 -12.54
N ALA A 275 3.90 16.96 -11.62
CA ALA A 275 2.71 17.77 -11.40
C ALA A 275 2.31 17.86 -9.92
N PHE A 276 1.47 18.84 -9.61
CA PHE A 276 0.87 18.95 -8.29
C PHE A 276 -0.49 18.25 -8.27
N TYR A 277 -0.73 17.45 -7.23
CA TYR A 277 -1.99 16.78 -7.00
C TYR A 277 -2.55 17.19 -5.64
N GLU A 278 -3.83 17.52 -5.61
CA GLU A 278 -4.55 17.82 -4.39
C GLU A 278 -4.58 16.59 -3.47
N ALA A 279 -4.14 16.76 -2.23
CA ALA A 279 -4.15 15.74 -1.20
C ALA A 279 -5.37 15.90 -0.30
N GLN A 280 -6.14 14.82 -0.18
CA GLN A 280 -7.36 14.77 0.61
C GLN A 280 -7.17 13.89 1.83
N LEU A 281 -7.50 14.42 3.01
CA LEU A 281 -7.53 13.66 4.25
C LEU A 281 -8.81 12.82 4.30
N ILE A 282 -8.67 11.50 4.23
CA ILE A 282 -9.78 10.53 4.30
C ILE A 282 -9.42 9.51 5.37
N ASN A 283 -10.29 9.28 6.36
CA ASN A 283 -10.07 8.28 7.41
C ASN A 283 -8.67 8.36 8.06
N ASN A 284 -8.21 9.58 8.38
CA ASN A 284 -6.90 9.83 8.98
C ASN A 284 -5.69 9.48 8.07
N ASP A 285 -5.87 9.48 6.75
CA ASP A 285 -4.80 9.28 5.76
C ASP A 285 -4.90 10.32 4.65
N TYR A 286 -3.75 10.85 4.20
CA TYR A 286 -3.70 11.73 3.03
C TYR A 286 -3.62 10.90 1.75
N TYR A 287 -4.50 11.20 0.81
CA TYR A 287 -4.56 10.56 -0.50
C TYR A 287 -4.47 11.57 -1.62
N ILE A 288 -3.77 11.22 -2.70
CA ILE A 288 -3.79 11.96 -3.97
C ILE A 288 -4.39 11.10 -5.08
N LYS A 289 -5.06 11.75 -6.03
CA LYS A 289 -5.64 11.10 -7.22
C LYS A 289 -4.79 11.46 -8.43
N VAL A 290 -4.13 10.47 -9.03
CA VAL A 290 -3.14 10.66 -10.11
C VAL A 290 -3.59 9.93 -11.38
N PRO A 291 -3.55 10.56 -12.57
CA PRO A 291 -3.72 9.86 -13.84
C PRO A 291 -2.66 8.78 -14.01
N ILE A 292 -3.08 7.57 -14.37
CA ILE A 292 -2.18 6.42 -14.55
C ILE A 292 -1.08 6.71 -15.58
N GLU A 293 -1.39 7.48 -16.63
CA GLU A 293 -0.41 7.87 -17.64
C GLU A 293 0.80 8.62 -17.06
N ASN A 294 0.60 9.47 -16.05
CA ASN A 294 1.67 10.29 -15.48
C ASN A 294 2.60 9.46 -14.60
N ILE A 295 2.05 8.43 -13.96
CA ILE A 295 2.83 7.43 -13.22
C ILE A 295 3.83 6.71 -14.14
N PHE A 296 3.49 6.50 -15.41
CA PHE A 296 4.34 5.79 -16.37
C PHE A 296 5.36 6.68 -17.12
N LYS A 297 5.27 8.01 -17.02
CA LYS A 297 6.14 8.94 -17.76
C LYS A 297 7.52 9.14 -17.09
N GLU A 298 7.62 9.06 -15.76
CA GLU A 298 8.88 9.32 -15.02
C GLU A 298 9.84 8.13 -14.91
N GLU A 299 11.07 8.25 -15.44
CA GLU A 299 12.03 7.13 -15.49
C GLU A 299 12.59 6.72 -14.12
N LYS A 300 12.72 7.67 -13.18
CA LYS A 300 13.34 7.43 -11.87
C LYS A 300 12.42 6.67 -10.90
N ASP A 301 11.10 6.85 -11.02
CA ASP A 301 10.09 6.17 -10.19
C ASP A 301 9.27 5.12 -10.95
N LYS A 302 9.51 4.97 -12.27
CA LYS A 302 8.91 3.94 -13.13
C LYS A 302 9.06 2.53 -12.56
N ALA A 303 10.22 2.20 -11.97
CA ALA A 303 10.46 0.87 -11.40
C ALA A 303 9.61 0.60 -10.14
N TYR A 304 9.46 1.61 -9.26
CA TYR A 304 8.73 1.51 -8.00
C TYR A 304 7.20 1.65 -8.19
N MET A 305 6.76 2.30 -9.27
CA MET A 305 5.34 2.55 -9.52
C MET A 305 4.71 1.65 -10.60
N ALA A 306 5.43 1.30 -11.67
CA ALA A 306 5.01 0.18 -12.54
C ALA A 306 4.98 -1.16 -11.78
N TYR A 307 5.65 -1.21 -10.62
CA TYR A 307 5.66 -2.29 -9.63
C TYR A 307 4.31 -2.47 -8.92
N TYR A 308 3.66 -1.41 -8.42
CA TYR A 308 2.33 -1.52 -7.82
C TYR A 308 1.22 -1.68 -8.87
N MET A 309 1.47 -1.29 -10.13
CA MET A 309 0.45 -1.26 -11.18
C MET A 309 0.47 -2.42 -12.18
N GLY A 310 1.48 -3.28 -12.17
CA GLY A 310 1.52 -4.40 -13.12
C GLY A 310 0.31 -5.35 -13.07
N GLY A 311 -0.21 -5.53 -11.88
CA GLY A 311 -1.23 -6.53 -11.58
C GLY A 311 -2.60 -6.00 -11.77
N MET A 312 -2.95 -4.94 -11.05
CA MET A 312 -4.29 -4.37 -11.12
C MET A 312 -4.64 -3.84 -12.54
N PHE A 313 -3.66 -3.50 -13.38
CA PHE A 313 -3.89 -2.62 -14.54
C PHE A 313 -3.71 -3.27 -15.93
N ALA A 314 -3.18 -4.50 -16.04
CA ALA A 314 -2.95 -5.16 -17.33
C ALA A 314 -4.21 -5.43 -18.20
N GLY A 315 -5.41 -5.29 -17.63
CA GLY A 315 -6.67 -5.41 -18.36
C GLY A 315 -7.25 -4.10 -18.90
N ALA A 316 -6.72 -2.94 -18.50
CA ALA A 316 -7.28 -1.63 -18.84
C ALA A 316 -6.49 -0.88 -19.94
N THR A 317 -5.41 -1.48 -20.46
CA THR A 317 -4.32 -0.74 -21.13
C THR A 317 -4.42 -0.61 -22.65
N ALA A 318 -5.57 -0.84 -23.29
CA ALA A 318 -5.68 -0.62 -24.74
C ALA A 318 -6.65 0.51 -25.16
N SER A 319 -7.63 0.89 -24.32
CA SER A 319 -8.68 1.85 -24.75
C SER A 319 -9.13 2.90 -23.73
N ILE A 320 -8.68 2.85 -22.46
CA ILE A 320 -9.20 3.72 -21.36
C ILE A 320 -8.09 4.46 -20.59
N LEU A 321 -6.86 4.49 -21.12
CA LEU A 321 -5.72 5.09 -20.41
C LEU A 321 -5.90 6.60 -20.10
N ASN A 322 -6.69 7.33 -20.90
CA ASN A 322 -6.88 8.78 -20.71
C ASN A 322 -7.95 9.16 -19.67
N LYS A 323 -8.61 8.19 -19.01
CA LYS A 323 -9.65 8.47 -17.99
C LYS A 323 -9.50 7.72 -16.68
N THR A 324 -8.48 6.87 -16.56
CA THR A 324 -8.34 6.01 -15.37
C THR A 324 -7.36 6.65 -14.39
N PHE A 325 -7.77 6.74 -13.13
CA PHE A 325 -6.95 7.31 -12.06
C PHE A 325 -6.55 6.27 -11.03
N CYS A 326 -5.43 6.52 -10.39
CA CYS A 326 -4.96 5.81 -9.22
C CYS A 326 -5.10 6.68 -7.98
N ARG A 327 -5.55 6.10 -6.87
CA ARG A 327 -5.49 6.72 -5.55
C ARG A 327 -4.22 6.24 -4.83
N LEU A 328 -3.34 7.19 -4.55
CA LEU A 328 -2.10 6.98 -3.80
C LEU A 328 -2.28 7.50 -2.38
N LYS A 329 -1.74 6.79 -1.40
CA LYS A 329 -1.68 7.18 0.01
C LYS A 329 -0.28 7.65 0.36
N ILE A 330 -0.17 8.74 1.11
CA ILE A 330 1.11 9.20 1.67
C ILE A 330 1.42 8.37 2.92
N ASN A 331 2.54 7.65 2.93
CA ASN A 331 3.01 6.92 4.10
C ASN A 331 3.43 7.92 5.19
N HIS A 332 2.79 7.85 6.37
CA HIS A 332 2.97 8.86 7.41
C HIS A 332 4.38 8.87 8.03
N LYS A 333 5.17 7.80 7.86
CA LYS A 333 6.54 7.70 8.37
C LYS A 333 7.56 8.24 7.38
N THR A 334 7.36 7.98 6.09
CA THR A 334 8.40 8.20 5.06
C THR A 334 8.06 9.29 4.05
N GLY A 335 6.79 9.68 3.94
CA GLY A 335 6.30 10.57 2.89
C GLY A 335 6.21 9.93 1.51
N LYS A 336 6.54 8.64 1.38
CA LYS A 336 6.44 7.90 0.12
C LYS A 336 4.99 7.62 -0.25
N LEU A 337 4.72 7.52 -1.54
CA LEU A 337 3.41 7.23 -2.08
C LEU A 337 3.20 5.73 -2.27
N THR A 338 2.08 5.21 -1.78
CA THR A 338 1.68 3.81 -1.93
C THR A 338 0.35 3.72 -2.68
N ILE A 339 0.25 2.84 -3.67
CA ILE A 339 -1.00 2.63 -4.39
C ILE A 339 -2.02 1.91 -3.50
N VAL A 340 -3.22 2.45 -3.40
CA VAL A 340 -4.31 1.86 -2.60
C VAL A 340 -5.44 1.35 -3.47
N LYS A 341 -5.83 2.09 -4.52
CA LYS A 341 -7.02 1.73 -5.32
C LYS A 341 -7.03 2.37 -6.69
N LEU A 342 -7.68 1.69 -7.64
CA LEU A 342 -8.15 2.26 -8.91
C LEU A 342 -9.44 3.07 -8.73
N VAL A 343 -9.49 4.22 -9.38
CA VAL A 343 -10.69 5.06 -9.49
C VAL A 343 -11.00 5.19 -10.99
N MET A 344 -11.99 4.42 -11.44
CA MET A 344 -12.56 4.52 -12.79
C MET A 344 -13.56 5.68 -12.86
#